data_AF-A0A0F9JCA5-F1
#
_entry.id   AF-A0A0F9JCA5-F1
#
_cell.length_a   1.000
_cell.length_b   1.000
_cell.length_c   1.000
_cell.angle_alpha   90.00
_cell.angle_beta   90.00
_cell.angle_gamma   90.00
#
_symmetry.space_group_name_H-M   'P 1'
#
loop_
_entity.id
_entity.type
_entity.pdbx_description
1 polymer ?
#
loop_
_entity_poly.entity_id
_entity_poly.type
_entity_poly.pdbx_seq_one_letter_code
_entity_poly.pdbx_strand_id
1 'polypeptide(L)'
;MTEEKNYMLVQDGCGVCNEAKELLKEPIKENKLIILDIGSEKGVELAEKHGIEDVPTIINEKDMFQQKCFINEDGKIYCEDGTEKELIKREGE
;
A
#
# COMPACT_ATOMS: atom_id res chain seq x y z
N MET A 1 15.44 -11.19 11.25
CA MET A 1 15.19 -10.27 10.12
C MET A 1 13.71 -10.35 9.85
N THR A 2 12.93 -9.38 10.31
CA THR A 2 11.46 -9.43 10.21
C THR A 2 11.07 -8.79 8.89
N GLU A 3 10.66 -9.61 7.92
CA GLU A 3 10.19 -9.18 6.59
C GLU A 3 9.12 -8.10 6.72
N GLU A 4 9.35 -6.95 6.11
CA GLU A 4 8.39 -5.85 6.06
C GLU A 4 7.31 -6.18 5.03
N LYS A 5 6.08 -6.42 5.49
CA LYS A 5 4.93 -6.71 4.62
C LYS A 5 4.05 -5.48 4.48
N ASN A 6 3.90 -5.01 3.25
CA ASN A 6 2.94 -3.97 2.90
C ASN A 6 1.65 -4.62 2.41
N TYR A 7 0.51 -4.11 2.85
CA TYR A 7 -0.82 -4.52 2.45
C TYR A 7 -1.51 -3.38 1.73
N MET A 8 -2.17 -3.66 0.61
CA MET A 8 -3.04 -2.70 -0.05
C MET A 8 -4.49 -3.17 0.13
N LEU A 9 -5.25 -2.42 0.90
CA LEU A 9 -6.68 -2.61 1.04
C LEU A 9 -7.39 -2.08 -0.21
N VAL A 10 -8.22 -2.94 -0.79
CA VAL A 10 -9.04 -2.66 -1.96
C VAL A 10 -10.46 -3.12 -1.71
N GLN A 11 -11.38 -2.72 -2.57
CA GLN A 11 -12.74 -3.24 -2.58
C GLN A 11 -13.09 -3.70 -3.99
N ASP A 12 -13.82 -4.81 -4.10
CA ASP A 12 -14.38 -5.23 -5.39
C ASP A 12 -15.31 -4.16 -5.98
N GLY A 13 -15.22 -3.91 -7.28
CA GLY A 13 -15.97 -2.83 -7.95
C GLY A 13 -15.38 -1.41 -7.80
N CYS A 14 -14.24 -1.25 -7.13
CA CYS A 14 -13.55 0.05 -7.01
C CYS A 14 -12.67 0.33 -8.25
N GLY A 15 -13.10 1.28 -9.10
CA GLY A 15 -12.35 1.67 -10.32
C GLY A 15 -10.94 2.18 -10.03
N VAL A 16 -10.81 3.05 -9.03
CA VAL A 16 -9.52 3.62 -8.58
C VAL A 16 -8.58 2.52 -8.04
N CYS A 17 -9.15 1.49 -7.42
CA CYS A 17 -8.38 0.36 -6.90
C CYS A 17 -7.79 -0.49 -8.04
N ASN A 18 -8.46 -0.60 -9.19
CA ASN A 18 -7.91 -1.27 -10.35
C ASN A 18 -6.75 -0.48 -10.98
N GLU A 19 -6.88 0.84 -11.10
CA GLU A 19 -5.78 1.70 -11.54
C GLU A 19 -4.56 1.57 -10.62
N ALA A 20 -4.79 1.64 -9.31
CA ALA A 20 -3.71 1.50 -8.34
C ALA A 20 -3.05 0.11 -8.37
N LYS A 21 -3.80 -0.98 -8.65
CA LYS A 21 -3.22 -2.31 -8.90
C LYS A 21 -2.35 -2.35 -10.15
N GLU A 22 -2.73 -1.66 -11.22
CA GLU A 22 -1.93 -1.59 -12.45
C GLU A 22 -0.63 -0.79 -12.24
N LEU A 23 -0.73 0.35 -11.56
CA LEU A 23 0.44 1.17 -11.19
C LEU A 23 1.41 0.42 -10.28
N LEU A 24 0.87 -0.38 -9.36
CA LEU A 24 1.65 -1.15 -8.37
C LEU A 24 1.87 -2.61 -8.78
N LYS A 25 1.69 -2.96 -10.06
CA LYS A 25 1.84 -4.35 -10.53
C LYS A 25 3.21 -4.95 -10.24
N GLU A 26 4.27 -4.14 -10.29
CA GLU A 26 5.65 -4.57 -10.04
C GLU A 26 5.89 -4.94 -8.58
N PRO A 27 5.61 -4.08 -7.58
CA PRO A 27 5.75 -4.46 -6.17
C PRO A 27 4.79 -5.58 -5.76
N ILE A 28 3.62 -5.71 -6.39
CA ILE A 28 2.73 -6.86 -6.19
C ILE A 28 3.40 -8.15 -6.69
N LYS A 29 3.95 -8.13 -7.91
CA LYS A 29 4.63 -9.28 -8.51
C LYS A 29 5.90 -9.68 -7.75
N GLU A 30 6.62 -8.71 -7.19
CA GLU A 30 7.79 -8.93 -6.34
C GLU A 30 7.44 -9.36 -4.91
N ASN A 31 6.14 -9.55 -4.60
CA ASN A 31 5.66 -9.92 -3.27
C ASN A 31 6.03 -8.91 -2.16
N LYS A 32 6.26 -7.65 -2.55
CA LYS A 32 6.52 -6.51 -1.66
C LYS A 32 5.22 -5.83 -1.20
N LEU A 33 4.14 -6.00 -1.97
CA LEU A 33 2.81 -5.47 -1.71
C LEU A 33 1.74 -6.56 -1.87
N ILE A 34 1.01 -6.85 -0.80
CA ILE A 34 -0.04 -7.87 -0.78
C ILE A 34 -1.41 -7.18 -0.91
N ILE A 35 -2.17 -7.53 -1.94
CA ILE A 35 -3.53 -7.03 -2.10
C ILE A 35 -4.46 -7.78 -1.14
N LEU A 36 -5.24 -7.04 -0.35
CA LEU A 36 -6.29 -7.58 0.51
C LEU A 36 -7.60 -6.86 0.23
N ASP A 37 -8.68 -7.62 0.13
CA ASP A 37 -10.01 -7.03 0.05
C ASP A 37 -10.48 -6.60 1.44
N ILE A 38 -11.08 -5.42 1.54
CA ILE A 38 -11.56 -4.85 2.80
C ILE A 38 -12.73 -5.64 3.41
N GLY A 39 -13.38 -6.53 2.65
CA GLY A 39 -14.39 -7.48 3.13
C GLY A 39 -13.84 -8.84 3.56
N SER A 40 -12.54 -9.10 3.39
CA SER A 40 -11.88 -10.32 3.89
C SER A 40 -11.57 -10.19 5.39
N GLU A 41 -11.55 -11.30 6.14
CA GLU A 41 -11.28 -11.30 7.60
C GLU A 41 -10.04 -10.49 7.98
N LYS A 42 -8.91 -10.71 7.28
CA LYS A 42 -7.67 -9.96 7.49
C LYS A 42 -7.75 -8.49 7.03
N GLY A 43 -8.54 -8.21 5.98
CA GLY A 43 -8.74 -6.86 5.47
C GLY A 43 -9.56 -6.00 6.43
N VAL A 44 -10.63 -6.58 7.00
CA VAL A 44 -11.45 -5.97 8.05
C VAL A 44 -10.60 -5.72 9.30
N GLU A 45 -9.84 -6.73 9.76
CA GLU A 45 -8.97 -6.57 10.94
C GLU A 45 -7.99 -5.41 10.76
N LEU A 46 -7.33 -5.32 9.60
CA LEU A 46 -6.40 -4.23 9.30
C LEU A 46 -7.11 -2.89 9.13
N ALA A 47 -8.27 -2.85 8.48
CA ALA A 47 -9.06 -1.63 8.31
C ALA A 47 -9.51 -1.08 9.66
N GLU A 48 -10.07 -1.92 10.53
CA GLU A 48 -10.49 -1.52 11.88
C GLU A 48 -9.29 -1.11 12.75
N LYS A 49 -8.21 -1.89 12.71
CA LYS A 49 -7.00 -1.60 13.48
C LYS A 49 -6.35 -0.26 13.11
N HIS A 50 -6.43 0.12 11.83
CA HIS A 50 -5.82 1.36 11.32
C HIS A 50 -6.81 2.50 11.08
N GLY A 51 -8.11 2.27 11.31
CA GLY A 51 -9.18 3.26 11.06
C GLY A 51 -9.31 3.63 9.58
N ILE A 52 -9.23 2.64 8.69
CA ILE A 52 -9.35 2.87 7.24
C ILE A 52 -10.83 2.88 6.86
N GLU A 53 -11.29 4.02 6.35
CA GLU A 53 -12.66 4.23 5.86
C GLU A 53 -12.73 4.26 4.32
N ASP A 54 -11.60 4.50 3.65
CA ASP A 54 -11.50 4.65 2.19
C ASP A 54 -10.48 3.69 1.57
N VAL A 55 -10.73 3.33 0.32
CA VAL A 55 -9.86 2.49 -0.51
C VAL A 55 -9.63 3.14 -1.89
N PRO A 56 -8.48 2.90 -2.55
CA PRO A 56 -7.38 2.04 -2.12
C PRO A 56 -6.50 2.67 -1.03
N THR A 57 -6.07 1.87 -0.05
CA THR A 57 -5.16 2.32 1.03
C THR A 57 -4.02 1.32 1.24
N ILE A 58 -2.79 1.81 1.40
CA ILE A 58 -1.62 0.97 1.69
C ILE A 58 -1.26 1.07 3.17
N ILE A 59 -1.10 -0.08 3.82
CA ILE A 59 -0.75 -0.24 5.23
C ILE A 59 0.57 -1.00 5.32
N ASN A 60 1.48 -0.54 6.17
CA ASN A 60 2.67 -1.31 6.53
C ASN A 60 2.44 -2.02 7.86
N GLU A 61 2.68 -3.33 7.93
CA GLU A 61 2.39 -4.13 9.14
C GLU A 61 3.20 -3.69 10.38
N LYS A 62 4.38 -3.08 10.17
CA LYS A 62 5.24 -2.56 11.24
C LYS A 62 4.89 -1.15 11.68
N ASP A 63 4.24 -0.39 10.82
CA ASP A 63 4.10 1.04 10.98
C ASP A 63 2.63 1.35 11.34
N MET A 64 2.42 1.73 12.59
CA MET A 64 1.22 2.40 13.12
C MET A 64 0.99 3.78 12.44
N PHE A 65 1.38 3.94 11.18
CA PHE A 65 1.47 5.21 10.49
C PHE A 65 0.30 5.33 9.52
N GLN A 66 -0.73 6.04 9.97
CA GLN A 66 -1.68 6.73 9.11
C GLN A 66 -0.95 7.83 8.34
N GLN A 67 -0.14 7.50 7.32
CA GLN A 67 0.39 8.52 6.42
C GLN A 67 -0.46 8.56 5.16
N LYS A 68 -1.06 9.73 4.92
CA LYS A 68 -1.56 10.08 3.60
C LYS A 68 -0.35 10.21 2.68
N CYS A 69 -0.18 9.20 1.83
CA CYS A 69 0.83 9.22 0.79
C CYS A 69 0.14 9.30 -0.58
N PHE A 70 0.67 10.16 -1.44
CA PHE A 70 0.15 10.41 -2.78
C PHE A 70 1.10 9.83 -3.82
N ILE A 71 0.55 9.18 -4.84
CA ILE A 71 1.32 8.65 -5.97
C ILE A 71 1.28 9.70 -7.08
N ASN A 72 2.43 10.12 -7.59
CA ASN A 72 2.49 11.00 -8.75
C ASN A 72 2.45 10.20 -10.07
N GLU A 73 2.30 10.89 -11.20
CA GLU A 73 2.30 10.29 -12.55
C GLU A 73 3.60 9.55 -12.91
N ASP A 74 4.67 9.73 -12.13
CA ASP A 74 5.98 9.07 -12.28
C ASP A 74 6.10 7.78 -11.44
N GLY A 75 5.06 7.42 -10.68
CA GLY A 75 5.06 6.23 -9.81
C GLY A 75 5.83 6.40 -8.50
N LYS A 76 6.18 7.63 -8.12
CA LYS A 76 6.82 7.97 -6.84
C LYS A 76 5.77 8.26 -5.76
N ILE A 77 6.06 7.78 -4.55
CA ILE A 77 5.20 7.97 -3.38
C ILE A 77 5.72 9.17 -2.57
N TYR A 78 4.87 10.19 -2.43
CA TYR A 78 5.13 11.36 -1.59
C TYR A 78 4.27 11.29 -0.33
N CYS A 79 4.90 11.26 0.83
CA CYS A 79 4.23 11.33 2.12
C CYS A 79 4.40 12.73 2.72
N GLU A 80 3.39 13.20 3.46
CA GLU A 80 3.28 14.58 3.99
C GLU A 80 4.43 14.99 4.95
N ASP A 81 5.23 14.05 5.45
CA ASP A 81 6.42 14.27 6.29
C ASP A 81 7.66 14.72 5.49
N GLY A 82 7.54 14.87 4.16
CA GLY A 82 8.66 15.23 3.28
C GLY A 82 9.60 14.06 2.97
N THR A 83 9.22 12.84 3.37
CA THR A 83 9.95 11.62 3.00
C THR A 83 9.55 11.19 1.58
N GLU A 84 10.46 11.35 0.63
CA GLU A 84 10.35 10.73 -0.70
C GLU A 84 10.70 9.25 -0.55
N LYS A 85 9.70 8.36 -0.59
CA LYS A 85 9.95 6.90 -0.63
C LYS A 85 9.90 6.45 -2.08
N GLU A 86 11.07 6.29 -2.67
CA GLU A 86 11.25 5.55 -3.91
C GLU A 86 11.00 4.06 -3.59
N LEU A 87 10.02 3.42 -4.26
CA LEU A 87 9.67 2.01 -4.03
C LEU A 87 10.81 1.03 -4.37
N ILE A 88 11.97 1.53 -4.82
CA ILE A 88 13.06 0.71 -5.33
C ILE A 88 14.43 1.37 -5.05
N LYS A 89 14.94 1.29 -3.82
CA LYS A 89 16.40 1.17 -3.69
C LYS A 89 16.77 -0.28 -4.04
N ARG A 90 17.25 -0.49 -5.26
CA ARG A 90 18.21 -1.57 -5.52
C ARG A 90 19.41 -1.27 -4.61
N GLU A 91 19.57 -2.01 -3.51
CA GLU A 91 20.91 -2.17 -2.95
C GLU A 91 21.72 -2.96 -3.98
N GLY A 92 22.71 -2.27 -4.54
CA GLY A 92 23.61 -2.78 -5.55
C GLY A 92 24.81 -1.86 -5.64
N GLU A 93 25.60 -1.83 -4.57
CA GLU A 93 27.08 -2.01 -4.55
C GLU A 93 27.64 -1.86 -3.14
#